data_AF-A0A8R1WXV6-F1
#
_entry.id   AF-A0A8R1WXV6-F1
#
_cell.length_a   1.000
_cell.length_b   1.000
_cell.length_c   1.000
_cell.angle_alpha   90.00
_cell.angle_beta   90.00
_cell.angle_gamma   90.00
#
_symmetry.space_group_name_H-M   'P 1'
#
loop_
_entity.id
_entity.type
_entity.pdbx_description
1 polymer ?
#
loop_
_entity_poly.entity_id
_entity_poly.type
_entity_poly.pdbx_seq_one_letter_code
_entity_poly.pdbx_strand_id
1 'polypeptide(L)'
;MVPTSVLVLCGLLSAFSVDPAWSASGPVIQQCPTHGEIAPCVCTVKKNGGLDILCEFTDLQHISKTMAVLKGKPSLVIFYLKLRHNNLPKLQGFVFLGMDIRHLTIHNSTLAVVEESSLSSIGKALTQLDLSQNSLSSVPTPALKSLDRLLIFNLNHNKISAIHANAFEGMSTLEILTLYENRLTNIEANAFAGTEKKLKRLNIGGNELNRVPSGALQTMDNLKKLEIQENKITSISEGDFIGLQTLDMLILAHNYLKHIPAKVFRHLPLLNSLELDGNQISSIDEEAFFGLEENLQYLRLGDNNLHTIPSESLRRLHRLRHLDLKANNISHIAEDAFTGFGDSITFLNLQKNDIKTLPMMAFENLNSLEILNLQNNKLTRVPEEALEAIVDTATVIDIMDNPLICDCDLRWYRDWLKELRHRDDDDIIQKKHILCLMEEEHREFSVLNLPVERMNCVGKKYSSSANGIGEARVLSRILIVFVFALHQFK
;
A
#
# COMPACT_ATOMS: atom_id res chain seq x y z
N MET A 1 22.06 4.30 -70.38
CA MET A 1 21.10 4.54 -71.49
C MET A 1 19.72 4.13 -70.94
N VAL A 2 18.87 5.02 -70.42
CA VAL A 2 18.07 6.11 -71.06
C VAL A 2 16.97 5.48 -71.97
N PRO A 3 15.71 5.98 -71.99
CA PRO A 3 14.57 5.51 -71.21
C PRO A 3 13.31 5.41 -72.12
N THR A 4 12.17 6.00 -71.71
CA THR A 4 10.94 6.36 -72.47
C THR A 4 9.86 5.28 -72.62
N SER A 5 8.55 5.55 -72.70
CA SER A 5 7.63 6.64 -72.34
C SER A 5 6.27 6.23 -72.92
N VAL A 6 5.17 6.52 -72.21
CA VAL A 6 3.89 7.07 -72.75
C VAL A 6 2.85 6.12 -73.42
N LEU A 7 1.75 5.97 -72.68
CA LEU A 7 0.29 6.12 -72.97
C LEU A 7 -0.49 5.36 -74.09
N VAL A 8 -1.48 4.58 -73.61
CA VAL A 8 -2.98 4.72 -73.73
C VAL A 8 -3.79 4.20 -74.95
N LEU A 9 -5.01 3.72 -74.58
CA LEU A 9 -6.29 3.42 -75.28
C LEU A 9 -6.48 1.98 -75.81
N CYS A 10 -7.65 1.30 -75.76
CA CYS A 10 -8.94 1.40 -75.06
C CYS A 10 -9.84 0.22 -75.55
N GLY A 11 -10.87 -0.19 -74.79
CA GLY A 11 -12.00 -1.05 -75.25
C GLY A 11 -12.49 -2.04 -74.18
N LEU A 12 -13.46 -1.71 -73.30
CA LEU A 12 -14.94 -1.70 -73.43
C LEU A 12 -15.64 -3.06 -73.23
N LEU A 13 -16.44 -3.11 -72.14
CA LEU A 13 -17.72 -3.88 -71.89
C LEU A 13 -17.57 -5.41 -71.76
N SER A 14 -18.21 -6.17 -70.86
CA SER A 14 -19.47 -6.11 -70.06
C SER A 14 -19.45 -7.33 -69.10
N ALA A 15 -19.69 -7.24 -67.78
CA ALA A 15 -20.96 -7.36 -67.06
C ALA A 15 -21.13 -8.68 -66.23
N PHE A 16 -21.67 -8.52 -65.01
CA PHE A 16 -22.24 -9.50 -64.04
C PHE A 16 -21.28 -10.50 -63.36
N SER A 17 -21.33 -10.80 -62.06
CA SER A 17 -22.33 -10.59 -61.01
C SER A 17 -21.67 -10.71 -59.63
N VAL A 18 -22.01 -9.80 -58.72
CA VAL A 18 -21.60 -9.80 -57.30
C VAL A 18 -22.59 -10.64 -56.51
N ASP A 19 -22.12 -11.70 -55.86
CA ASP A 19 -22.86 -12.38 -54.78
C ASP A 19 -22.81 -11.50 -53.52
N PRO A 20 -23.95 -11.06 -52.94
CA PRO A 20 -23.95 -10.35 -51.67
C PRO A 20 -24.26 -11.34 -50.56
N ALA A 21 -23.22 -11.96 -50.00
CA ALA A 21 -23.34 -12.66 -48.74
C ALA A 21 -22.12 -12.36 -47.88
N TRP A 22 -21.97 -11.11 -47.44
CA TRP A 22 -21.17 -10.75 -46.27
C TRP A 22 -21.61 -9.40 -45.66
N SER A 23 -21.52 -9.36 -44.32
CA SER A 23 -21.68 -8.22 -43.41
C SER A 23 -23.11 -7.79 -43.03
N ALA A 24 -23.75 -8.61 -42.19
CA ALA A 24 -24.78 -8.15 -41.28
C ALA A 24 -24.48 -8.64 -39.86
N SER A 25 -23.41 -8.15 -39.26
CA SER A 25 -23.26 -8.14 -37.81
C SER A 25 -22.68 -6.79 -37.40
N GLY A 26 -23.54 -5.77 -37.45
CA GLY A 26 -23.33 -4.57 -36.65
C GLY A 26 -23.20 -4.96 -35.15
N PRO A 27 -22.65 -4.07 -34.30
CA PRO A 27 -22.54 -4.35 -32.87
C PRO A 27 -23.92 -4.76 -32.33
N VAL A 28 -24.01 -5.94 -31.72
CA VAL A 28 -25.24 -6.41 -31.08
C VAL A 28 -25.59 -5.39 -29.99
N ILE A 29 -26.59 -4.56 -30.25
CA ILE A 29 -27.07 -3.55 -29.31
C ILE A 29 -27.70 -4.32 -28.15
N GLN A 30 -26.97 -4.38 -27.03
CA GLN A 30 -27.47 -5.01 -25.81
C GLN A 30 -28.61 -4.16 -25.26
N GLN A 31 -29.74 -4.79 -24.98
CA GLN A 31 -30.91 -4.13 -24.43
C GLN A 31 -31.31 -4.78 -23.12
N CYS A 32 -31.57 -3.96 -22.11
CA CYS A 32 -32.04 -4.43 -20.82
C CYS A 32 -33.41 -5.12 -20.95
N PRO A 33 -33.65 -6.18 -20.15
CA PRO A 33 -35.01 -6.65 -19.90
C PRO A 33 -35.88 -5.50 -19.39
N THR A 34 -37.19 -5.61 -19.64
CA THR A 34 -38.14 -4.62 -19.13
C THR A 34 -38.16 -4.69 -17.59
N HIS A 35 -38.39 -3.55 -16.94
CA HIS A 35 -38.35 -3.47 -15.48
C HIS A 35 -39.28 -4.49 -14.80
N GLY A 36 -40.49 -4.72 -15.34
CA GLY A 36 -41.44 -5.69 -14.78
C GLY A 36 -40.99 -7.15 -14.86
N GLU A 37 -40.11 -7.51 -15.79
CA GLU A 37 -39.59 -8.88 -15.91
C GLU A 37 -38.61 -9.21 -14.78
N ILE A 38 -37.82 -8.23 -14.34
CA ILE A 38 -36.69 -8.41 -13.40
C ILE A 38 -36.85 -7.68 -12.06
N ALA A 39 -37.96 -6.97 -11.82
CA ALA A 39 -38.20 -6.30 -10.55
C ALA A 39 -38.12 -7.28 -9.35
N PRO A 40 -37.48 -6.90 -8.24
CA PRO A 40 -36.97 -5.55 -7.90
C PRO A 40 -35.56 -5.23 -8.40
N CYS A 41 -34.94 -6.09 -9.21
CA CYS A 41 -33.62 -5.82 -9.79
C CYS A 41 -33.68 -4.74 -10.88
N VAL A 42 -32.57 -4.02 -11.03
CA VAL A 42 -32.40 -2.94 -12.02
C VAL A 42 -31.35 -3.34 -13.03
N CYS A 43 -31.60 -3.05 -14.31
CA CYS A 43 -30.65 -3.25 -15.40
C CYS A 43 -30.29 -1.90 -16.04
N THR A 44 -29.00 -1.69 -16.31
CA THR A 44 -28.50 -0.54 -17.06
C THR A 44 -27.54 -0.99 -18.16
N VAL A 45 -27.54 -0.29 -19.30
CA VAL A 45 -26.61 -0.54 -20.41
C VAL A 45 -25.39 0.37 -20.23
N LYS A 46 -24.19 -0.21 -20.24
CA LYS A 46 -22.92 0.54 -20.15
C LYS A 46 -22.48 1.05 -21.51
N LYS A 47 -21.58 2.05 -21.51
CA LYS A 47 -21.02 2.67 -22.72
C LYS A 47 -20.28 1.68 -23.64
N ASN A 48 -19.73 0.60 -23.09
CA ASN A 48 -19.06 -0.47 -23.84
C ASN A 48 -20.04 -1.51 -24.41
N GLY A 49 -21.34 -1.26 -24.30
CA GLY A 49 -22.39 -2.16 -24.74
C GLY A 49 -22.74 -3.26 -23.75
N GLY A 50 -22.02 -3.49 -22.64
CA GLY A 50 -22.39 -4.54 -21.68
C GLY A 50 -23.55 -4.17 -20.75
N LEU A 51 -24.21 -5.16 -20.15
CA LEU A 51 -25.25 -4.94 -19.13
C LEU A 51 -24.68 -4.92 -17.70
N ASP A 52 -25.20 -4.02 -16.85
CA ASP A 52 -24.97 -3.98 -15.40
C ASP A 52 -26.30 -4.20 -14.70
N ILE A 53 -26.40 -5.32 -13.98
CA ILE A 53 -27.59 -5.79 -13.31
C ILE A 53 -27.34 -5.75 -11.80
N LEU A 54 -28.21 -5.05 -11.07
CA LEU A 54 -28.16 -4.91 -9.62
C LEU A 54 -29.45 -5.46 -9.00
N CYS A 55 -29.31 -6.44 -8.13
CA CYS A 55 -30.36 -6.96 -7.26
C CYS A 55 -29.97 -6.65 -5.81
N GLU A 56 -30.74 -5.80 -5.15
CA GLU A 56 -30.47 -5.34 -3.79
C GLU A 56 -31.73 -5.50 -2.92
N PHE A 57 -31.55 -5.97 -1.68
CA PHE A 57 -32.66 -6.24 -0.74
C PHE A 57 -33.71 -7.21 -1.32
N THR A 58 -33.24 -8.17 -2.12
CA THR A 58 -34.04 -9.13 -2.87
C THR A 58 -34.00 -10.51 -2.22
N ASP A 59 -35.15 -11.20 -2.19
CA ASP A 59 -35.23 -12.60 -1.76
C ASP A 59 -34.81 -13.60 -2.86
N LEU A 60 -34.64 -14.87 -2.46
CA LEU A 60 -34.27 -15.95 -3.37
C LEU A 60 -35.28 -16.13 -4.52
N GLN A 61 -36.58 -15.98 -4.28
CA GLN A 61 -37.62 -16.22 -5.29
C GLN A 61 -37.51 -15.21 -6.43
N HIS A 62 -37.33 -13.93 -6.12
CA HIS A 62 -37.16 -12.86 -7.08
C HIS A 62 -35.81 -12.94 -7.81
N ILE A 63 -34.73 -13.33 -7.12
CA ILE A 63 -33.43 -13.61 -7.75
C ILE A 63 -33.57 -14.75 -8.76
N SER A 64 -34.17 -15.88 -8.36
CA SER A 64 -34.38 -17.03 -9.25
C SER A 64 -35.24 -16.67 -10.47
N LYS A 65 -36.30 -15.88 -10.28
CA LYS A 65 -37.12 -15.37 -11.39
C LYS A 65 -36.30 -14.50 -12.36
N THR A 66 -35.48 -13.61 -11.82
CA THR A 66 -34.59 -12.75 -12.62
C THR A 66 -33.59 -13.59 -13.41
N MET A 67 -32.95 -14.58 -12.78
CA MET A 67 -32.02 -15.49 -13.46
C MET A 67 -32.71 -16.28 -14.58
N ALA A 68 -33.96 -16.71 -14.38
CA ALA A 68 -34.74 -17.39 -15.41
C ALA A 68 -35.01 -16.50 -16.63
N VAL A 69 -35.34 -15.21 -16.41
CA VAL A 69 -35.52 -14.22 -17.49
C VAL A 69 -34.21 -14.01 -18.26
N LEU A 70 -33.10 -13.84 -17.54
CA LEU A 70 -31.78 -13.62 -18.17
C LEU A 70 -31.32 -14.84 -18.97
N LYS A 71 -31.54 -16.05 -18.44
CA LYS A 71 -31.25 -17.31 -19.14
C LYS A 71 -32.03 -17.46 -20.46
N GLY A 72 -33.24 -16.91 -20.54
CA GLY A 72 -34.04 -16.88 -21.77
C GLY A 72 -33.49 -15.96 -22.87
N LYS A 73 -32.43 -15.18 -22.61
CA LYS A 73 -31.86 -14.17 -23.53
C LYS A 73 -30.37 -14.49 -23.79
N PRO A 74 -30.04 -15.46 -24.66
CA PRO A 74 -28.69 -16.04 -24.80
C PRO A 74 -27.65 -15.13 -25.45
N SER A 75 -28.03 -13.96 -25.97
CA SER A 75 -27.13 -12.96 -26.55
C SER A 75 -26.68 -11.89 -25.56
N LEU A 76 -27.09 -11.99 -24.28
CA LEU A 76 -26.77 -10.98 -23.28
C LEU A 76 -25.35 -11.12 -22.73
N VAL A 77 -24.57 -10.04 -22.86
CA VAL A 77 -23.27 -9.92 -22.19
C VAL A 77 -23.44 -9.10 -20.92
N ILE A 78 -23.35 -9.76 -19.78
CA ILE A 78 -23.50 -9.16 -18.46
C ILE A 78 -22.11 -8.81 -17.95
N PHE A 79 -21.78 -7.52 -17.98
CA PHE A 79 -20.48 -7.07 -17.53
C PHE A 79 -20.40 -7.05 -15.99
N TYR A 80 -21.49 -6.68 -15.32
CA TYR A 80 -21.61 -6.76 -13.86
C TYR A 80 -22.95 -7.40 -13.48
N LEU A 81 -22.91 -8.47 -12.70
CA LEU A 81 -24.05 -8.97 -11.96
C LEU A 81 -23.78 -8.79 -10.47
N LYS A 82 -24.57 -7.93 -9.81
CA LYS A 82 -24.40 -7.56 -8.40
C LYS A 82 -25.61 -8.02 -7.61
N LEU A 83 -25.40 -8.96 -6.71
CA LEU A 83 -26.33 -9.41 -5.69
C LEU A 83 -25.84 -8.82 -4.35
N ARG A 84 -26.52 -7.81 -3.81
CA ARG A 84 -26.11 -7.10 -2.59
C ARG A 84 -27.19 -7.12 -1.53
N HIS A 85 -26.82 -7.23 -0.26
CA HIS A 85 -27.78 -7.12 0.86
C HIS A 85 -28.99 -8.06 0.71
N ASN A 86 -28.77 -9.26 0.19
CA ASN A 86 -29.83 -10.23 -0.13
C ASN A 86 -29.92 -11.35 0.92
N ASN A 87 -31.01 -12.12 0.88
CA ASN A 87 -31.09 -13.37 1.63
C ASN A 87 -30.84 -14.56 0.69
N LEU A 88 -29.56 -14.86 0.44
CA LEU A 88 -29.10 -15.88 -0.50
C LEU A 88 -28.20 -16.90 0.22
N PRO A 89 -28.76 -17.79 1.08
CA PRO A 89 -27.95 -18.70 1.89
C PRO A 89 -27.16 -19.72 1.06
N LYS A 90 -27.59 -19.99 -0.17
CA LYS A 90 -27.00 -21.00 -1.05
C LYS A 90 -27.05 -20.55 -2.51
N LEU A 91 -25.93 -20.72 -3.20
CA LEU A 91 -25.86 -20.58 -4.66
C LEU A 91 -26.05 -21.95 -5.30
N GLN A 92 -27.19 -22.11 -5.98
CA GLN A 92 -27.59 -23.37 -6.60
C GLN A 92 -26.80 -23.66 -7.89
N GLY A 93 -26.65 -24.94 -8.20
CA GLY A 93 -26.02 -25.45 -9.41
C GLY A 93 -26.74 -24.95 -10.67
N PHE A 94 -25.96 -24.65 -11.71
CA PHE A 94 -26.46 -24.22 -13.01
C PHE A 94 -27.33 -22.94 -13.00
N VAL A 95 -27.29 -22.16 -11.92
CA VAL A 95 -28.06 -20.91 -11.80
C VAL A 95 -27.67 -19.91 -12.89
N PHE A 96 -26.41 -19.93 -13.35
CA PHE A 96 -25.89 -19.07 -14.42
C PHE A 96 -25.78 -19.77 -15.78
N LEU A 97 -26.48 -20.89 -15.98
CA LEU A 97 -26.37 -21.65 -17.21
C LEU A 97 -26.81 -20.83 -18.42
N GLY A 98 -25.92 -20.72 -19.42
CA GLY A 98 -26.18 -19.99 -20.66
C GLY A 98 -25.98 -18.47 -20.59
N MET A 99 -25.48 -17.95 -19.46
CA MET A 99 -25.16 -16.53 -19.31
C MET A 99 -23.68 -16.26 -19.60
N ASP A 100 -23.37 -15.09 -20.16
CA ASP A 100 -22.01 -14.56 -20.26
C ASP A 100 -21.81 -13.47 -19.21
N ILE A 101 -21.20 -13.84 -18.08
CA ILE A 101 -20.95 -12.92 -16.94
C ILE A 101 -19.46 -12.66 -16.81
N ARG A 102 -19.07 -11.38 -16.82
CA ARG A 102 -17.67 -10.96 -16.65
C ARG A 102 -17.29 -10.70 -15.20
N HIS A 103 -18.14 -10.01 -14.46
CA HIS A 103 -17.93 -9.72 -13.04
C HIS A 103 -19.16 -10.11 -12.24
N LEU A 104 -18.96 -10.99 -11.25
CA LEU A 104 -20.00 -11.42 -10.32
C LEU A 104 -19.67 -10.92 -8.92
N THR A 105 -20.61 -10.18 -8.33
CA THR A 105 -20.55 -9.76 -6.93
C THR A 105 -21.73 -10.35 -6.19
N ILE A 106 -21.47 -11.12 -5.15
CA ILE A 106 -22.43 -11.57 -4.15
C ILE A 106 -21.92 -11.06 -2.81
N HIS A 107 -22.37 -9.88 -2.42
CA HIS A 107 -21.85 -9.16 -1.25
C HIS A 107 -22.93 -9.03 -0.19
N ASN A 108 -22.60 -9.26 1.08
CA ASN A 108 -23.54 -9.10 2.18
C ASN A 108 -24.87 -9.84 1.91
N SER A 109 -24.80 -11.12 1.54
CA SER A 109 -25.96 -11.85 1.01
C SER A 109 -26.24 -13.17 1.72
N THR A 110 -25.79 -13.32 2.97
CA THR A 110 -25.93 -14.52 3.84
C THR A 110 -25.38 -15.83 3.27
N LEU A 111 -24.64 -15.78 2.16
CA LEU A 111 -24.20 -16.96 1.41
C LEU A 111 -23.29 -17.86 2.26
N ALA A 112 -23.70 -19.11 2.46
CA ALA A 112 -22.95 -20.10 3.22
C ALA A 112 -22.48 -21.28 2.37
N VAL A 113 -23.16 -21.56 1.25
CA VAL A 113 -22.86 -22.71 0.38
C VAL A 113 -22.83 -22.28 -1.08
N VAL A 114 -21.76 -22.65 -1.79
CA VAL A 114 -21.65 -22.52 -3.24
C VAL A 114 -21.55 -23.92 -3.83
N GLU A 115 -22.56 -24.35 -4.58
CA GLU A 115 -22.54 -25.68 -5.21
C GLU A 115 -21.51 -25.77 -6.34
N GLU A 116 -20.93 -26.95 -6.53
CA GLU A 116 -19.88 -27.23 -7.51
C GLU A 116 -20.23 -26.75 -8.93
N SER A 117 -21.46 -27.00 -9.37
CA SER A 117 -21.91 -26.65 -10.72
C SER A 117 -22.48 -25.24 -10.84
N SER A 118 -22.42 -24.41 -9.80
CA SER A 118 -23.04 -23.08 -9.81
C SER A 118 -22.31 -22.09 -10.73
N LEU A 119 -20.97 -22.16 -10.79
CA LEU A 119 -20.11 -21.24 -11.55
C LEU A 119 -19.55 -21.85 -12.85
N SER A 120 -19.81 -23.13 -13.10
CA SER A 120 -19.17 -23.89 -14.19
C SER A 120 -19.43 -23.34 -15.59
N SER A 121 -20.63 -22.78 -15.83
CA SER A 121 -21.00 -22.22 -17.13
C SER A 121 -20.36 -20.86 -17.42
N ILE A 122 -19.99 -20.11 -16.38
CA ILE A 122 -19.44 -18.75 -16.51
C ILE A 122 -17.92 -18.70 -16.38
N GLY A 123 -17.26 -19.80 -15.99
CA GLY A 123 -15.82 -19.82 -15.72
C GLY A 123 -14.93 -19.33 -16.87
N LYS A 124 -15.31 -19.60 -18.13
CA LYS A 124 -14.58 -19.15 -19.32
C LYS A 124 -14.67 -17.65 -19.61
N ALA A 125 -15.57 -16.94 -18.94
CA ALA A 125 -15.84 -15.52 -19.17
C ALA A 125 -15.58 -14.66 -17.93
N LEU A 126 -15.74 -15.24 -16.74
CA LEU A 126 -15.66 -14.57 -15.46
C LEU A 126 -14.21 -14.15 -15.15
N THR A 127 -14.00 -12.85 -14.99
CA THR A 127 -12.69 -12.24 -14.68
C THR A 127 -12.61 -11.73 -13.24
N GLN A 128 -13.75 -11.45 -12.60
CA GLN A 128 -13.80 -11.01 -11.20
C GLN A 128 -14.94 -11.70 -10.46
N LEU A 129 -14.63 -12.19 -9.27
CA LEU A 129 -15.59 -12.81 -8.37
C LEU A 129 -15.43 -12.19 -6.99
N ASP A 130 -16.51 -11.63 -6.47
CA ASP A 130 -16.57 -11.08 -5.12
C ASP A 130 -17.65 -11.83 -4.33
N LEU A 131 -17.23 -12.55 -3.29
CA LEU A 131 -18.07 -13.26 -2.34
C LEU A 131 -17.91 -12.68 -0.92
N SER A 132 -17.54 -11.41 -0.79
CA SER A 132 -17.24 -10.77 0.49
C SER A 132 -18.48 -10.54 1.36
N GLN A 133 -18.25 -10.39 2.67
CA GLN A 133 -19.30 -10.17 3.68
C GLN A 133 -20.38 -11.25 3.65
N ASN A 134 -20.01 -12.52 3.56
CA ASN A 134 -20.96 -13.63 3.57
C ASN A 134 -20.74 -14.53 4.79
N SER A 135 -21.29 -15.75 4.76
CA SER A 135 -21.17 -16.74 5.83
C SER A 135 -20.46 -18.01 5.36
N LEU A 136 -19.52 -17.89 4.41
CA LEU A 136 -18.72 -19.03 3.95
C LEU A 136 -17.81 -19.50 5.08
N SER A 137 -17.92 -20.78 5.44
CA SER A 137 -17.06 -21.42 6.46
C SER A 137 -15.81 -22.08 5.85
N SER A 138 -15.76 -22.24 4.53
CA SER A 138 -14.64 -22.81 3.80
C SER A 138 -14.54 -22.18 2.41
N VAL A 139 -13.37 -22.29 1.79
CA VAL A 139 -13.19 -21.98 0.36
C VAL A 139 -14.02 -22.99 -0.46
N PRO A 140 -14.87 -22.55 -1.41
CA PRO A 140 -15.72 -23.43 -2.20
C PRO A 140 -14.95 -24.12 -3.35
N THR A 141 -13.86 -24.83 -3.02
CA THR A 141 -12.91 -25.43 -3.98
C THR A 141 -13.56 -26.12 -5.19
N PRO A 142 -14.59 -26.99 -5.03
CA PRO A 142 -15.19 -27.68 -6.18
C PRO A 142 -15.78 -26.71 -7.22
N ALA A 143 -16.37 -25.60 -6.78
CA ALA A 143 -16.98 -24.61 -7.68
C ALA A 143 -15.96 -23.75 -8.41
N LEU A 144 -14.73 -23.63 -7.89
CA LEU A 144 -13.69 -22.76 -8.43
C LEU A 144 -12.86 -23.40 -9.55
N LYS A 145 -12.91 -24.74 -9.68
CA LYS A 145 -12.04 -25.51 -10.59
C LYS A 145 -12.11 -25.08 -12.07
N SER A 146 -13.23 -24.49 -12.48
CA SER A 146 -13.49 -24.09 -13.87
C SER A 146 -13.20 -22.60 -14.15
N LEU A 147 -12.74 -21.84 -13.15
CA LEU A 147 -12.53 -20.39 -13.24
C LEU A 147 -11.14 -20.05 -13.78
N ASP A 148 -10.84 -20.53 -14.99
CA ASP A 148 -9.52 -20.44 -15.63
C ASP A 148 -9.12 -19.01 -16.04
N ARG A 149 -10.07 -18.08 -16.14
CA ARG A 149 -9.86 -16.67 -16.52
C ARG A 149 -10.01 -15.68 -15.37
N LEU A 150 -10.21 -16.17 -14.15
CA LEU A 150 -10.43 -15.31 -13.00
C LEU A 150 -9.15 -14.57 -12.62
N LEU A 151 -9.20 -13.24 -12.59
CA LEU A 151 -8.07 -12.38 -12.25
C LEU A 151 -8.12 -11.90 -10.80
N ILE A 152 -9.32 -11.66 -10.28
CA ILE A 152 -9.54 -11.13 -8.92
C ILE A 152 -10.58 -11.98 -8.21
N PHE A 153 -10.21 -12.45 -7.02
CA PHE A 153 -11.10 -13.18 -6.14
C PHE A 153 -11.12 -12.57 -4.73
N ASN A 154 -12.30 -12.10 -4.32
CA ASN A 154 -12.50 -11.50 -3.00
C ASN A 154 -13.37 -12.40 -2.11
N LEU A 155 -12.80 -12.83 -0.99
CA LEU A 155 -13.43 -13.65 0.05
C LEU A 155 -13.46 -12.94 1.43
N ASN A 156 -13.27 -11.62 1.46
CA ASN A 156 -13.16 -10.86 2.71
C ASN A 156 -14.40 -10.96 3.58
N HIS A 157 -14.24 -10.79 4.90
CA HIS A 157 -15.35 -10.76 5.87
C HIS A 157 -16.24 -12.00 5.76
N ASN A 158 -15.64 -13.19 5.78
CA ASN A 158 -16.34 -14.48 5.84
C ASN A 158 -16.01 -15.20 7.15
N LYS A 159 -16.32 -16.50 7.25
CA LYS A 159 -16.09 -17.33 8.43
C LYS A 159 -15.10 -18.46 8.12
N ILE A 160 -14.25 -18.29 7.12
CA ILE A 160 -13.33 -19.34 6.67
C ILE A 160 -12.29 -19.58 7.76
N SER A 161 -12.21 -20.82 8.25
CA SER A 161 -11.32 -21.18 9.35
C SER A 161 -10.00 -21.83 8.92
N ALA A 162 -9.96 -22.42 7.73
CA ALA A 162 -8.77 -23.04 7.17
C ALA A 162 -8.77 -22.98 5.64
N ILE A 163 -7.58 -23.05 5.05
CA ILE A 163 -7.38 -23.27 3.61
C ILE A 163 -6.63 -24.59 3.44
N HIS A 164 -7.29 -25.53 2.77
CA HIS A 164 -6.73 -26.86 2.50
C HIS A 164 -5.82 -26.85 1.26
N ALA A 165 -4.98 -27.87 1.14
CA ALA A 165 -4.15 -28.07 -0.05
C ALA A 165 -4.99 -28.04 -1.34
N ASN A 166 -4.47 -27.39 -2.39
CA ASN A 166 -5.12 -27.26 -3.70
C ASN A 166 -6.49 -26.54 -3.67
N ALA A 167 -6.79 -25.73 -2.65
CA ALA A 167 -8.08 -25.03 -2.54
C ALA A 167 -8.39 -24.10 -3.72
N PHE A 168 -7.36 -23.69 -4.46
CA PHE A 168 -7.45 -22.77 -5.58
C PHE A 168 -7.02 -23.39 -6.93
N GLU A 169 -7.02 -24.72 -7.02
CA GLU A 169 -6.70 -25.45 -8.24
C GLU A 169 -7.58 -24.99 -9.42
N GLY A 170 -6.97 -24.78 -10.59
CA GLY A 170 -7.65 -24.35 -11.81
C GLY A 170 -7.64 -22.84 -12.05
N MET A 171 -7.36 -22.02 -11.04
CA MET A 171 -7.31 -20.55 -11.16
C MET A 171 -5.94 -20.04 -11.62
N SER A 172 -5.48 -20.53 -12.76
CA SER A 172 -4.11 -20.28 -13.27
C SER A 172 -3.82 -18.85 -13.71
N THR A 173 -4.84 -17.99 -13.80
CA THR A 173 -4.73 -16.58 -14.18
C THR A 173 -4.93 -15.62 -13.02
N LEU A 174 -5.18 -16.13 -11.81
CA LEU A 174 -5.48 -15.31 -10.64
C LEU A 174 -4.31 -14.41 -10.28
N GLU A 175 -4.56 -13.10 -10.22
CA GLU A 175 -3.56 -12.10 -9.89
C GLU A 175 -3.73 -11.53 -8.47
N ILE A 176 -4.98 -11.43 -8.00
CA ILE A 176 -5.32 -10.86 -6.70
C ILE A 176 -6.26 -11.80 -5.95
N LEU A 177 -5.83 -12.24 -4.78
CA LEU A 177 -6.61 -13.02 -3.84
C LEU A 177 -6.64 -12.30 -2.49
N THR A 178 -7.84 -12.07 -1.97
CA THR A 178 -8.02 -11.45 -0.65
C THR A 178 -8.98 -12.25 0.20
N LEU A 179 -8.54 -12.55 1.43
CA LEU A 179 -9.20 -13.31 2.49
C LEU A 179 -9.17 -12.52 3.81
N TYR A 180 -9.06 -11.19 3.71
CA TYR A 180 -9.01 -10.27 4.85
C TYR A 180 -10.24 -10.43 5.76
N GLU A 181 -10.06 -10.34 7.07
CA GLU A 181 -11.14 -10.52 8.05
C GLU A 181 -11.88 -11.86 7.87
N ASN A 182 -11.16 -12.97 8.02
CA ASN A 182 -11.73 -14.30 8.15
C ASN A 182 -11.37 -14.87 9.54
N ARG A 183 -11.45 -16.20 9.72
CA ARG A 183 -11.12 -16.88 10.97
C ARG A 183 -9.98 -17.88 10.77
N LEU A 184 -9.08 -17.60 9.83
CA LEU A 184 -8.04 -18.54 9.42
C LEU A 184 -7.09 -18.80 10.58
N THR A 185 -7.06 -20.04 11.04
CA THR A 185 -6.10 -20.52 12.05
C THR A 185 -5.01 -21.39 11.42
N ASN A 186 -5.29 -21.98 10.25
CA ASN A 186 -4.38 -22.88 9.55
C ASN A 186 -4.48 -22.70 8.02
N ILE A 187 -3.32 -22.67 7.35
CA ILE A 187 -3.19 -22.72 5.90
C ILE A 187 -2.24 -23.87 5.59
N GLU A 188 -2.75 -24.91 4.95
CA GLU A 188 -1.96 -26.12 4.66
C GLU A 188 -0.88 -25.85 3.61
N ALA A 189 0.15 -26.70 3.58
CA ALA A 189 1.13 -26.68 2.51
C ALA A 189 0.45 -26.85 1.14
N ASN A 190 0.93 -26.14 0.12
CA ASN A 190 0.34 -26.13 -1.21
C ASN A 190 -1.13 -25.65 -1.27
N ALA A 191 -1.61 -24.90 -0.27
CA ALA A 191 -2.96 -24.32 -0.29
C ALA A 191 -3.23 -23.46 -1.54
N PHE A 192 -2.21 -22.73 -2.01
CA PHE A 192 -2.28 -21.85 -3.19
C PHE A 192 -1.85 -22.53 -4.50
N ALA A 193 -1.79 -23.87 -4.52
CA ALA A 193 -1.36 -24.61 -5.68
C ALA A 193 -2.21 -24.29 -6.92
N GLY A 194 -1.54 -24.06 -8.04
CA GLY A 194 -2.16 -23.64 -9.31
C GLY A 194 -2.24 -22.12 -9.53
N THR A 195 -1.95 -21.29 -8.52
CA THR A 195 -1.96 -19.82 -8.63
C THR A 195 -0.56 -19.18 -8.68
N GLU A 196 0.49 -19.97 -8.47
CA GLU A 196 1.86 -19.52 -8.19
C GLU A 196 2.45 -18.67 -9.32
N LYS A 197 2.07 -18.97 -10.57
CA LYS A 197 2.63 -18.33 -11.78
C LYS A 197 2.09 -16.92 -12.02
N LYS A 198 0.95 -16.56 -11.44
CA LYS A 198 0.23 -15.31 -11.76
C LYS A 198 -0.17 -14.48 -10.55
N LEU A 199 -0.25 -15.08 -9.36
CA LEU A 199 -0.68 -14.36 -8.17
C LEU A 199 0.36 -13.30 -7.80
N LYS A 200 -0.05 -12.04 -7.82
CA LYS A 200 0.78 -10.86 -7.50
C LYS A 200 0.45 -10.31 -6.11
N ARG A 201 -0.79 -10.43 -5.66
CA ARG A 201 -1.24 -9.91 -4.37
C ARG A 201 -2.02 -10.96 -3.60
N LEU A 202 -1.56 -11.23 -2.38
CA LEU A 202 -2.23 -12.10 -1.42
C LEU A 202 -2.47 -11.32 -0.13
N ASN A 203 -3.73 -11.18 0.24
CA ASN A 203 -4.11 -10.62 1.54
C ASN A 203 -4.80 -11.69 2.40
N ILE A 204 -4.14 -12.04 3.51
CA ILE A 204 -4.59 -12.94 4.56
C ILE A 204 -4.56 -12.23 5.93
N GLY A 205 -4.63 -10.90 5.93
CA GLY A 205 -4.67 -10.08 7.14
C GLY A 205 -6.00 -10.19 7.90
N GLY A 206 -6.07 -9.70 9.13
CA GLY A 206 -7.30 -9.73 9.93
C GLY A 206 -7.77 -11.16 10.23
N ASN A 207 -6.85 -12.07 10.51
CA ASN A 207 -7.13 -13.49 10.72
C ASN A 207 -6.58 -13.97 12.08
N GLU A 208 -6.55 -15.28 12.31
CA GLU A 208 -6.13 -15.87 13.58
C GLU A 208 -4.85 -16.71 13.44
N LEU A 209 -3.99 -16.36 12.48
CA LEU A 209 -2.74 -17.08 12.22
C LEU A 209 -1.73 -16.81 13.33
N ASN A 210 -1.22 -17.87 13.96
CA ASN A 210 -0.20 -17.77 15.00
C ASN A 210 1.24 -17.83 14.45
N ARG A 211 1.40 -18.10 13.15
CA ARG A 211 2.70 -18.22 12.47
C ARG A 211 2.54 -17.87 10.98
N VAL A 212 3.66 -17.55 10.33
CA VAL A 212 3.70 -17.41 8.86
C VAL A 212 3.45 -18.78 8.22
N PRO A 213 2.54 -18.91 7.23
CA PRO A 213 2.24 -20.17 6.56
C PRO A 213 3.30 -20.51 5.50
N SER A 214 4.55 -20.70 5.93
CA SER A 214 5.72 -20.84 5.04
C SER A 214 5.57 -21.97 4.02
N GLY A 215 5.03 -23.13 4.42
CA GLY A 215 4.77 -24.25 3.51
C GLY A 215 3.74 -23.97 2.41
N ALA A 216 2.88 -22.96 2.57
CA ALA A 216 1.94 -22.52 1.53
C ALA A 216 2.55 -21.44 0.61
N LEU A 217 3.51 -20.67 1.12
CA LEU A 217 4.12 -19.53 0.44
C LEU A 217 5.40 -19.89 -0.33
N GLN A 218 6.00 -21.04 -0.05
CA GLN A 218 7.33 -21.43 -0.53
C GLN A 218 7.49 -21.44 -2.07
N THR A 219 6.40 -21.59 -2.82
CA THR A 219 6.42 -21.65 -4.29
C THR A 219 5.94 -20.36 -4.95
N MET A 220 5.61 -19.32 -4.18
CA MET A 220 4.97 -18.09 -4.66
C MET A 220 5.99 -17.06 -5.18
N ASP A 221 6.78 -17.45 -6.18
CA ASP A 221 7.90 -16.67 -6.72
C ASP A 221 7.48 -15.40 -7.48
N ASN A 222 6.25 -15.33 -7.98
CA ASN A 222 5.70 -14.15 -8.68
C ASN A 222 4.94 -13.17 -7.75
N LEU A 223 4.84 -13.48 -6.45
CA LEU A 223 4.10 -12.65 -5.50
C LEU A 223 4.82 -11.33 -5.27
N LYS A 224 4.11 -10.22 -5.44
CA LYS A 224 4.61 -8.85 -5.27
C LYS A 224 4.22 -8.23 -3.93
N LYS A 225 3.01 -8.52 -3.45
CA LYS A 225 2.48 -7.97 -2.20
C LYS A 225 1.89 -9.07 -1.34
N LEU A 226 2.40 -9.16 -0.11
CA LEU A 226 1.94 -10.09 0.91
C LEU A 226 1.48 -9.31 2.14
N GLU A 227 0.20 -9.47 2.46
CA GLU A 227 -0.50 -8.81 3.55
C GLU A 227 -0.90 -9.85 4.60
N ILE A 228 -0.22 -9.87 5.75
CA ILE A 228 -0.49 -10.77 6.90
C ILE A 228 -0.65 -9.95 8.20
N GLN A 229 -1.06 -8.68 8.08
CA GLN A 229 -1.33 -7.80 9.21
C GLN A 229 -2.49 -8.30 10.08
N GLU A 230 -2.62 -7.78 11.30
CA GLU A 230 -3.77 -8.04 12.18
C GLU A 230 -4.03 -9.55 12.37
N ASN A 231 -2.95 -10.29 12.61
CA ASN A 231 -2.97 -11.72 12.94
C ASN A 231 -2.44 -11.94 14.36
N LYS A 232 -2.19 -13.20 14.73
CA LYS A 232 -1.71 -13.62 16.05
C LYS A 232 -0.24 -14.08 16.02
N ILE A 233 0.56 -13.61 15.05
CA ILE A 233 1.93 -14.11 14.85
C ILE A 233 2.83 -13.59 15.97
N THR A 234 3.44 -14.51 16.72
CA THR A 234 4.31 -14.18 17.88
C THR A 234 5.80 -14.16 17.53
N SER A 235 6.19 -14.83 16.45
CA SER A 235 7.58 -14.97 16.03
C SER A 235 7.68 -15.25 14.54
N ILE A 236 8.78 -14.78 13.94
CA ILE A 236 9.22 -15.12 12.59
C ILE A 236 10.62 -15.74 12.68
N SER A 237 11.00 -16.58 11.71
CA SER A 237 12.27 -17.30 11.69
C SER A 237 12.91 -17.25 10.30
N GLU A 238 14.23 -17.43 10.24
CA GLU A 238 14.92 -17.67 8.96
C GLU A 238 14.23 -18.83 8.24
N GLY A 239 13.77 -18.59 7.01
CA GLY A 239 13.06 -19.57 6.20
C GLY A 239 11.57 -19.31 6.01
N ASP A 240 10.94 -18.50 6.86
CA ASP A 240 9.48 -18.26 6.80
C ASP A 240 9.02 -17.62 5.47
N PHE A 241 9.92 -16.90 4.80
CA PHE A 241 9.67 -16.20 3.54
C PHE A 241 10.46 -16.76 2.35
N ILE A 242 10.97 -18.00 2.44
CA ILE A 242 11.60 -18.67 1.30
C ILE A 242 10.63 -18.70 0.11
N GLY A 243 11.16 -18.50 -1.09
CA GLY A 243 10.38 -18.60 -2.34
C GLY A 243 9.80 -17.27 -2.82
N LEU A 244 9.66 -16.28 -1.95
CA LEU A 244 9.06 -14.96 -2.27
C LEU A 244 10.07 -14.01 -2.95
N GLN A 245 10.78 -14.49 -3.98
CA GLN A 245 11.93 -13.80 -4.57
C GLN A 245 11.59 -12.46 -5.23
N THR A 246 10.34 -12.29 -5.67
CA THR A 246 9.91 -11.07 -6.35
C THR A 246 9.07 -10.12 -5.50
N LEU A 247 8.95 -10.42 -4.20
CA LEU A 247 8.16 -9.65 -3.25
C LEU A 247 8.71 -8.23 -3.11
N ASP A 248 7.81 -7.28 -3.28
CA ASP A 248 8.07 -5.84 -3.23
C ASP A 248 7.57 -5.24 -1.90
N MET A 249 6.46 -5.77 -1.37
CA MET A 249 5.84 -5.28 -0.14
C MET A 249 5.44 -6.43 0.79
N LEU A 250 5.91 -6.35 2.03
CA LEU A 250 5.56 -7.27 3.12
C LEU A 250 4.94 -6.50 4.28
N ILE A 251 3.69 -6.81 4.61
CA ILE A 251 2.97 -6.19 5.73
C ILE A 251 2.75 -7.23 6.84
N LEU A 252 3.43 -7.02 7.97
CA LEU A 252 3.34 -7.79 9.21
C LEU A 252 2.84 -6.93 10.39
N ALA A 253 2.28 -5.76 10.09
CA ALA A 253 1.76 -4.82 11.08
C ALA A 253 0.69 -5.45 11.98
N HIS A 254 0.54 -4.93 13.20
CA HIS A 254 -0.49 -5.36 14.16
C HIS A 254 -0.49 -6.88 14.42
N ASN A 255 0.71 -7.45 14.64
CA ASN A 255 0.90 -8.81 15.15
C ASN A 255 1.49 -8.75 16.57
N TYR A 256 2.01 -9.86 17.08
CA TYR A 256 2.56 -9.98 18.43
C TYR A 256 4.07 -10.27 18.41
N LEU A 257 4.79 -9.80 17.39
CA LEU A 257 6.22 -10.02 17.25
C LEU A 257 6.97 -9.30 18.38
N LYS A 258 7.87 -10.02 19.06
CA LYS A 258 8.70 -9.46 20.15
C LYS A 258 10.13 -9.13 19.73
N HIS A 259 10.65 -9.87 18.75
CA HIS A 259 12.03 -9.74 18.28
C HIS A 259 12.07 -9.97 16.77
N ILE A 260 13.02 -9.33 16.10
CA ILE A 260 13.33 -9.61 14.69
C ILE A 260 14.69 -10.35 14.65
N PRO A 261 14.72 -11.64 14.30
CA PRO A 261 15.94 -12.44 14.33
C PRO A 261 16.82 -12.22 13.10
N ALA A 262 18.08 -12.66 13.21
CA ALA A 262 19.08 -12.63 12.14
C ALA A 262 18.54 -13.23 10.83
N LYS A 263 18.87 -12.59 9.70
CA LYS A 263 18.68 -13.11 8.33
C LYS A 263 17.23 -13.48 7.95
N VAL A 264 16.24 -13.08 8.73
CA VAL A 264 14.84 -13.48 8.53
C VAL A 264 14.28 -13.05 7.16
N PHE A 265 14.77 -11.94 6.60
CA PHE A 265 14.34 -11.40 5.31
C PHE A 265 15.31 -11.69 4.15
N ARG A 266 16.35 -12.51 4.36
CA ARG A 266 17.43 -12.73 3.38
C ARG A 266 16.98 -13.21 2.00
N HIS A 267 15.83 -13.88 1.93
CA HIS A 267 15.28 -14.41 0.69
C HIS A 267 14.36 -13.43 -0.07
N LEU A 268 14.32 -12.16 0.35
CA LEU A 268 13.48 -11.11 -0.23
C LEU A 268 14.32 -10.00 -0.90
N PRO A 269 15.13 -10.33 -1.93
CA PRO A 269 16.12 -9.39 -2.48
C PRO A 269 15.51 -8.15 -3.14
N LEU A 270 14.24 -8.21 -3.54
CA LEU A 270 13.52 -7.11 -4.20
C LEU A 270 12.58 -6.35 -3.25
N LEU A 271 12.62 -6.62 -1.94
CA LEU A 271 11.70 -6.00 -1.00
C LEU A 271 11.97 -4.49 -0.91
N ASN A 272 10.95 -3.70 -1.24
CA ASN A 272 11.00 -2.25 -1.20
C ASN A 272 10.38 -1.68 0.07
N SER A 273 9.30 -2.31 0.56
CA SER A 273 8.52 -1.86 1.71
C SER A 273 8.31 -2.97 2.73
N LEU A 274 8.71 -2.71 3.97
CA LEU A 274 8.55 -3.60 5.11
C LEU A 274 7.79 -2.87 6.23
N GLU A 275 6.60 -3.37 6.56
CA GLU A 275 5.75 -2.81 7.60
C GLU A 275 5.67 -3.76 8.80
N LEU A 276 6.21 -3.31 9.93
CA LEU A 276 6.28 -4.02 11.21
C LEU A 276 5.62 -3.21 12.35
N ASP A 277 4.85 -2.17 12.01
CA ASP A 277 4.24 -1.29 12.99
C ASP A 277 3.17 -1.99 13.85
N GLY A 278 2.95 -1.49 15.07
CA GLY A 278 1.93 -2.03 15.98
C GLY A 278 2.23 -3.44 16.49
N ASN A 279 3.49 -3.82 16.61
CA ASN A 279 3.93 -5.09 17.19
C ASN A 279 4.42 -4.87 18.65
N GLN A 280 5.14 -5.83 19.21
CA GLN A 280 5.72 -5.75 20.56
C GLN A 280 7.26 -5.78 20.50
N ILE A 281 7.86 -5.32 19.41
CA ILE A 281 9.27 -5.50 19.10
C ILE A 281 10.11 -4.71 20.11
N SER A 282 10.91 -5.39 20.91
CA SER A 282 11.84 -4.77 21.86
C SER A 282 13.30 -4.90 21.46
N SER A 283 13.63 -5.80 20.53
CA SER A 283 14.98 -5.94 19.98
C SER A 283 14.97 -6.42 18.53
N ILE A 284 15.99 -5.98 17.79
CA ILE A 284 16.24 -6.33 16.39
C ILE A 284 17.69 -6.80 16.32
N ASP A 285 17.92 -7.97 15.73
CA ASP A 285 19.24 -8.53 15.55
C ASP A 285 20.08 -7.70 14.55
N GLU A 286 21.40 -7.64 14.72
CA GLU A 286 22.31 -6.87 13.85
C GLU A 286 22.30 -7.36 12.38
N GLU A 287 21.97 -8.65 12.15
CA GLU A 287 21.84 -9.23 10.82
C GLU A 287 20.38 -9.37 10.37
N ALA A 288 19.41 -8.78 11.09
CA ALA A 288 17.97 -8.93 10.81
C ALA A 288 17.61 -8.57 9.36
N PHE A 289 18.17 -7.49 8.85
CA PHE A 289 17.91 -6.97 7.50
C PHE A 289 18.95 -7.39 6.46
N PHE A 290 19.73 -8.43 6.74
CA PHE A 290 20.64 -9.02 5.76
C PHE A 290 19.87 -9.44 4.50
N GLY A 291 20.36 -9.05 3.31
CA GLY A 291 19.75 -9.35 2.01
C GLY A 291 18.81 -8.26 1.47
N LEU A 292 18.56 -7.19 2.24
CA LEU A 292 17.68 -6.07 1.87
C LEU A 292 18.43 -4.80 1.43
N GLU A 293 19.76 -4.86 1.39
CA GLU A 293 20.66 -3.70 1.25
C GLU A 293 20.42 -2.86 -0.01
N GLU A 294 20.07 -3.52 -1.11
CA GLU A 294 20.00 -2.90 -2.45
C GLU A 294 18.63 -2.31 -2.79
N ASN A 295 17.56 -2.65 -2.07
CA ASN A 295 16.18 -2.34 -2.51
C ASN A 295 15.27 -1.74 -1.44
N LEU A 296 15.50 -1.99 -0.15
CA LEU A 296 14.57 -1.53 0.88
C LEU A 296 14.61 -0.01 1.02
N GLN A 297 13.45 0.62 0.82
CA GLN A 297 13.29 2.07 0.86
C GLN A 297 12.35 2.52 1.97
N TYR A 298 11.39 1.68 2.37
CA TYR A 298 10.38 2.00 3.37
C TYR A 298 10.41 0.97 4.50
N LEU A 299 10.73 1.44 5.70
CA LEU A 299 10.72 0.63 6.91
C LEU A 299 9.85 1.29 7.98
N ARG A 300 8.76 0.60 8.36
CA ARG A 300 7.86 1.04 9.42
C ARG A 300 8.04 0.16 10.65
N LEU A 301 8.50 0.76 11.74
CA LEU A 301 8.74 0.16 13.05
C LEU A 301 7.99 0.92 14.15
N GLY A 302 7.00 1.74 13.78
CA GLY A 302 6.22 2.53 14.71
C GLY A 302 5.39 1.67 15.67
N ASP A 303 4.95 2.23 16.80
CA ASP A 303 4.07 1.56 17.75
C ASP A 303 4.64 0.20 18.21
N ASN A 304 5.89 0.22 18.68
CA ASN A 304 6.66 -0.93 19.20
C ASN A 304 7.32 -0.58 20.54
N ASN A 305 8.21 -1.44 21.06
CA ASN A 305 8.85 -1.30 22.38
C ASN A 305 10.38 -1.03 22.26
N LEU A 306 10.83 -0.36 21.19
CA LEU A 306 12.25 -0.08 20.97
C LEU A 306 12.74 1.01 21.93
N HIS A 307 13.86 0.77 22.62
CA HIS A 307 14.45 1.72 23.56
C HIS A 307 15.56 2.57 22.93
N THR A 308 16.07 2.14 21.78
CA THR A 308 17.13 2.79 21.00
C THR A 308 16.83 2.63 19.51
N ILE A 309 17.42 3.49 18.70
CA ILE A 309 17.47 3.28 17.25
C ILE A 309 18.33 2.03 16.98
N PRO A 310 17.89 1.07 16.16
CA PRO A 310 18.62 -0.17 15.89
C PRO A 310 19.73 0.06 14.83
N SER A 311 20.68 0.93 15.14
CA SER A 311 21.68 1.45 14.20
C SER A 311 22.49 0.35 13.51
N GLU A 312 22.93 -0.67 14.25
CA GLU A 312 23.73 -1.77 13.68
C GLU A 312 22.97 -2.59 12.64
N SER A 313 21.69 -2.86 12.90
CA SER A 313 20.81 -3.56 11.94
C SER A 313 20.55 -2.72 10.69
N LEU A 314 20.43 -1.40 10.84
CA LEU A 314 20.08 -0.48 9.75
C LEU A 314 21.27 -0.01 8.92
N ARG A 315 22.50 -0.09 9.44
CA ARG A 315 23.75 0.44 8.83
C ARG A 315 23.96 0.04 7.36
N ARG A 316 23.45 -1.11 6.96
CA ARG A 316 23.57 -1.69 5.61
C ARG A 316 22.49 -1.26 4.61
N LEU A 317 21.45 -0.57 5.06
CA LEU A 317 20.28 -0.23 4.24
C LEU A 317 20.52 1.08 3.47
N HIS A 318 21.47 1.05 2.53
CA HIS A 318 21.98 2.22 1.80
C HIS A 318 20.94 2.91 0.87
N ARG A 319 19.76 2.33 0.73
CA ARG A 319 18.65 2.86 -0.07
C ARG A 319 17.46 3.31 0.79
N LEU A 320 17.56 3.23 2.11
CA LEU A 320 16.45 3.54 3.00
C LEU A 320 16.09 5.03 2.88
N ARG A 321 14.83 5.33 2.56
CA ARG A 321 14.32 6.71 2.39
C ARG A 321 13.38 7.11 3.51
N HIS A 322 12.56 6.16 3.95
CA HIS A 322 11.51 6.38 4.92
C HIS A 322 11.71 5.45 6.11
N LEU A 323 12.02 6.04 7.26
CA LEU A 323 12.16 5.34 8.53
C LEU A 323 11.14 5.88 9.53
N ASP A 324 10.14 5.05 9.86
CA ASP A 324 9.13 5.37 10.87
C ASP A 324 9.39 4.61 12.17
N LEU A 325 9.81 5.34 13.22
CA LEU A 325 10.09 4.85 14.57
C LEU A 325 9.15 5.50 15.60
N LYS A 326 8.01 6.04 15.16
CA LYS A 326 7.06 6.71 16.05
C LYS A 326 6.57 5.80 17.18
N ALA A 327 6.13 6.37 18.30
CA ALA A 327 5.47 5.63 19.37
C ALA A 327 6.29 4.39 19.83
N ASN A 328 7.57 4.63 20.11
CA ASN A 328 8.47 3.68 20.76
C ASN A 328 8.93 4.26 22.11
N ASN A 329 9.91 3.64 22.77
CA ASN A 329 10.49 4.08 24.03
C ASN A 329 11.91 4.65 23.85
N ILE A 330 12.20 5.23 22.68
CA ILE A 330 13.54 5.75 22.36
C ILE A 330 13.83 6.96 23.24
N SER A 331 14.85 6.88 24.07
CA SER A 331 15.19 7.95 25.02
C SER A 331 16.47 8.72 24.67
N HIS A 332 17.33 8.12 23.83
CA HIS A 332 18.62 8.66 23.46
C HIS A 332 18.90 8.35 21.98
N ILE A 333 19.48 9.32 21.27
CA ILE A 333 20.02 9.16 19.92
C ILE A 333 21.55 9.07 20.08
N ALA A 334 22.17 8.01 19.56
CA ALA A 334 23.63 7.89 19.54
C ALA A 334 24.23 8.77 18.42
N GLU A 335 25.47 9.24 18.60
CA GLU A 335 26.17 10.08 17.59
C GLU A 335 26.28 9.39 16.23
N ASP A 336 26.43 8.06 16.21
CA ASP A 336 26.56 7.25 15.01
C ASP A 336 25.24 6.59 14.56
N ALA A 337 24.09 6.99 15.13
CA ALA A 337 22.81 6.28 14.97
C ALA A 337 22.33 6.12 13.53
N PHE A 338 22.77 6.99 12.62
CA PHE A 338 22.37 7.02 11.22
C PHE A 338 23.50 6.68 10.25
N THR A 339 24.64 6.20 10.76
CA THR A 339 25.79 5.83 9.93
C THR A 339 25.42 4.75 8.92
N GLY A 340 25.84 4.92 7.67
CA GLY A 340 25.66 3.94 6.60
C GLY A 340 24.37 4.05 5.79
N PHE A 341 23.29 4.59 6.36
CA PHE A 341 22.01 4.80 5.66
C PHE A 341 21.52 6.25 5.66
N GLY A 342 22.18 7.13 6.42
CA GLY A 342 21.75 8.51 6.62
C GLY A 342 21.60 9.32 5.33
N ASP A 343 22.55 9.19 4.40
CA ASP A 343 22.56 9.95 3.14
C ASP A 343 21.31 9.72 2.27
N SER A 344 20.67 8.55 2.41
CA SER A 344 19.49 8.17 1.64
C SER A 344 18.16 8.55 2.30
N ILE A 345 18.13 8.83 3.61
CA ILE A 345 16.91 9.12 4.35
C ILE A 345 16.34 10.48 3.91
N THR A 346 15.07 10.51 3.52
CA THR A 346 14.30 11.73 3.24
C THR A 346 13.22 11.98 4.29
N PHE A 347 12.75 10.93 4.96
CA PHE A 347 11.73 11.00 6.00
C PHE A 347 12.17 10.21 7.23
N LEU A 348 12.26 10.91 8.37
CA LEU A 348 12.55 10.32 9.68
C LEU A 348 11.47 10.71 10.69
N ASN A 349 10.77 9.71 11.20
CA ASN A 349 9.74 9.90 12.22
C ASN A 349 10.15 9.29 13.56
N LEU A 350 10.40 10.17 14.54
CA LEU A 350 10.72 9.86 15.93
C LEU A 350 9.63 10.38 16.89
N GLN A 351 8.43 10.69 16.36
CA GLN A 351 7.30 11.21 17.13
C GLN A 351 6.91 10.27 18.29
N LYS A 352 6.40 10.80 19.41
CA LYS A 352 5.91 9.99 20.55
C LYS A 352 6.97 9.03 21.10
N ASN A 353 8.18 9.52 21.32
CA ASN A 353 9.26 8.80 22.02
C ASN A 353 9.60 9.53 23.33
N ASP A 354 10.69 9.12 24.00
CA ASP A 354 11.14 9.65 25.28
C ASP A 354 12.44 10.48 25.14
N ILE A 355 12.72 11.03 23.96
CA ILE A 355 14.00 11.71 23.65
C ILE A 355 14.10 13.00 24.46
N LYS A 356 15.16 13.11 25.28
CA LYS A 356 15.37 14.25 26.19
C LYS A 356 16.30 15.32 25.64
N THR A 357 17.32 14.89 24.91
CA THR A 357 18.39 15.74 24.39
C THR A 357 18.80 15.26 23.00
N LEU A 358 19.22 16.20 22.16
CA LEU A 358 19.85 15.90 20.88
C LEU A 358 21.36 16.05 21.04
N PRO A 359 22.18 15.04 20.71
CA PRO A 359 23.63 15.21 20.71
C PRO A 359 24.05 16.23 19.64
N MET A 360 25.24 16.81 19.80
CA MET A 360 25.84 17.62 18.74
C MET A 360 26.02 16.75 17.50
N MET A 361 25.77 17.30 16.31
CA MET A 361 25.95 16.57 15.05
C MET A 361 25.07 15.30 14.93
N ALA A 362 23.99 15.19 15.72
CA ALA A 362 23.08 14.03 15.73
C ALA A 362 22.58 13.61 14.34
N PHE A 363 22.49 14.58 13.41
CA PHE A 363 21.94 14.41 12.07
C PHE A 363 22.96 14.79 10.97
N GLU A 364 24.26 14.81 11.27
CA GLU A 364 25.32 15.20 10.34
C GLU A 364 25.29 14.43 9.02
N ASN A 365 24.96 13.14 9.08
CA ASN A 365 24.92 12.26 7.91
C ASN A 365 23.57 12.25 7.18
N LEU A 366 22.60 13.10 7.55
CA LEU A 366 21.25 13.10 6.97
C LEU A 366 21.09 14.11 5.82
N ASN A 367 22.01 14.05 4.84
CA ASN A 367 22.15 15.04 3.77
C ASN A 367 20.95 15.16 2.81
N SER A 368 20.03 14.19 2.80
CA SER A 368 18.82 14.21 1.96
C SER A 368 17.53 14.40 2.74
N LEU A 369 17.60 14.69 4.05
CA LEU A 369 16.44 14.72 4.92
C LEU A 369 15.51 15.90 4.58
N GLU A 370 14.25 15.59 4.29
CA GLU A 370 13.21 16.56 3.98
C GLU A 370 12.25 16.75 5.15
N ILE A 371 11.96 15.67 5.88
CA ILE A 371 10.98 15.66 6.98
C ILE A 371 11.59 14.98 8.20
N LEU A 372 11.73 15.76 9.28
CA LEU A 372 12.09 15.29 10.61
C LEU A 372 10.91 15.51 11.57
N ASN A 373 10.38 14.44 12.14
CA ASN A 373 9.34 14.53 13.16
C ASN A 373 9.89 14.10 14.53
N LEU A 374 9.95 15.05 15.47
CA LEU A 374 10.33 14.91 16.87
C LEU A 374 9.17 15.28 17.80
N GLN A 375 7.94 15.43 17.29
CA GLN A 375 6.79 15.84 18.08
C GLN A 375 6.51 14.86 19.23
N ASN A 376 6.05 15.38 20.36
CA ASN A 376 5.67 14.59 21.53
C ASN A 376 6.84 13.74 22.06
N ASN A 377 7.96 14.41 22.31
CA ASN A 377 9.13 13.85 23.00
C ASN A 377 9.31 14.55 24.35
N LYS A 378 10.51 14.50 24.92
CA LYS A 378 10.88 15.14 26.20
C LYS A 378 11.96 16.21 26.00
N LEU A 379 12.05 16.79 24.81
CA LEU A 379 13.05 17.79 24.48
C LEU A 379 12.79 19.08 25.26
N THR A 380 13.78 19.53 26.03
CA THR A 380 13.73 20.84 26.71
C THR A 380 14.47 21.92 25.94
N ARG A 381 15.51 21.54 25.20
CA ARG A 381 16.34 22.41 24.37
C ARG A 381 16.61 21.74 23.03
N VAL A 382 16.75 22.56 21.99
CA VAL A 382 17.02 22.12 20.63
C VAL A 382 18.17 23.00 20.09
N PRO A 383 19.43 22.66 20.36
CA PRO A 383 20.58 23.47 19.94
C PRO A 383 20.73 23.49 18.42
N GLU A 384 21.18 24.62 17.86
CA GLU A 384 21.38 24.79 16.41
C GLU A 384 22.39 23.78 15.87
N GLU A 385 23.44 23.50 16.64
CA GLU A 385 24.55 22.60 16.32
C GLU A 385 24.10 21.14 16.13
N ALA A 386 22.94 20.76 16.66
CA ALA A 386 22.37 19.43 16.43
C ALA A 386 21.72 19.31 15.05
N LEU A 387 21.16 20.40 14.51
CA LEU A 387 20.41 20.40 13.25
C LEU A 387 21.14 21.09 12.10
N GLU A 388 22.29 21.74 12.33
CA GLU A 388 23.01 22.55 11.33
C GLU A 388 23.12 21.87 9.96
N ALA A 389 23.42 20.58 9.92
CA ALA A 389 23.58 19.79 8.69
C ALA A 389 22.29 19.62 7.87
N ILE A 390 21.11 19.72 8.49
CA ILE A 390 19.81 19.47 7.84
C ILE A 390 18.98 20.74 7.64
N VAL A 391 19.39 21.90 8.17
CA VAL A 391 18.59 23.14 8.11
C VAL A 391 18.28 23.56 6.66
N ASP A 392 19.21 23.31 5.73
CA ASP A 392 19.08 23.72 4.33
C ASP A 392 18.23 22.75 3.47
N THR A 393 18.17 21.48 3.87
CA THR A 393 17.49 20.40 3.14
C THR A 393 16.10 20.13 3.69
N ALA A 394 15.92 20.25 5.02
CA ALA A 394 14.66 19.98 5.68
C ALA A 394 13.58 21.01 5.30
N THR A 395 12.43 20.49 4.89
CA THR A 395 11.19 21.26 4.65
C THR A 395 10.32 21.32 5.90
N VAL A 396 10.39 20.28 6.73
CA VAL A 396 9.62 20.14 7.97
C VAL A 396 10.53 19.61 9.08
N ILE A 397 10.60 20.37 10.17
CA ILE A 397 11.19 19.97 11.45
C ILE A 397 10.11 20.19 12.49
N ASP A 398 9.43 19.11 12.88
CA ASP A 398 8.33 19.15 13.84
C ASP A 398 8.85 18.84 15.25
N ILE A 399 8.84 19.84 16.13
CA ILE A 399 9.22 19.71 17.55
C ILE A 399 8.03 19.98 18.48
N MET A 400 6.79 19.97 17.97
CA MET A 400 5.59 20.23 18.77
C MET A 400 5.46 19.28 19.96
N ASP A 401 4.65 19.66 20.96
CA ASP A 401 4.37 18.84 22.13
C ASP A 401 5.62 18.37 22.91
N ASN A 402 6.68 19.20 22.91
CA ASN A 402 7.86 19.02 23.75
C ASN A 402 7.89 20.08 24.87
N PRO A 403 8.47 19.78 26.05
CA PRO A 403 8.62 20.73 27.15
C PRO A 403 9.74 21.76 26.88
N LEU A 404 9.68 22.44 25.74
CA LEU A 404 10.71 23.37 25.25
C LEU A 404 10.87 24.56 26.17
N ILE A 405 12.10 25.02 26.41
CA ILE A 405 12.40 26.24 27.16
C ILE A 405 12.57 27.41 26.18
N CYS A 406 11.96 28.56 26.50
CA CYS A 406 12.05 29.79 25.71
C CYS A 406 13.39 30.52 25.92
N ASP A 407 14.52 29.88 25.65
CA ASP A 407 15.85 30.48 25.78
C ASP A 407 16.56 30.66 24.43
N CYS A 408 17.81 31.08 24.47
CA CYS A 408 18.57 31.42 23.28
C CYS A 408 18.80 30.21 22.36
N ASP A 409 18.76 28.98 22.88
CA ASP A 409 19.03 27.78 22.08
C ASP A 409 17.90 27.52 21.08
N LEU A 410 16.68 28.04 21.33
CA LEU A 410 15.54 27.92 20.44
C LEU A 410 15.44 29.06 19.40
N ARG A 411 16.36 30.03 19.44
CA ARG A 411 16.31 31.23 18.59
C ARG A 411 16.39 30.89 17.10
N TRP A 412 17.33 30.01 16.71
CA TRP A 412 17.52 29.62 15.31
C TRP A 412 16.25 29.04 14.71
N TYR A 413 15.52 28.23 15.49
CA TYR A 413 14.29 27.57 15.03
C TYR A 413 13.18 28.58 14.80
N ARG A 414 13.05 29.59 15.67
CA ARG A 414 12.15 30.73 15.45
C ARG A 414 12.50 31.47 14.16
N ASP A 415 13.77 31.75 13.90
CA ASP A 415 14.23 32.44 12.69
C ASP A 415 13.96 31.58 11.44
N TRP A 416 14.25 30.28 11.50
CA TRP A 416 13.97 29.30 10.44
C TRP A 416 12.47 29.22 10.10
N LEU A 417 11.59 29.17 11.11
CA LEU A 417 10.13 29.20 10.89
C LEU A 417 9.66 30.47 10.17
N LYS A 418 10.30 31.62 10.41
CA LYS A 418 9.96 32.87 9.71
C LYS A 418 10.39 32.84 8.25
N GLU A 419 11.56 32.29 7.95
CA GLU A 419 12.02 32.13 6.57
C GLU A 419 11.11 31.20 5.75
N LEU A 420 10.59 30.13 6.36
CA LEU A 420 9.65 29.21 5.71
C LEU A 420 8.28 29.82 5.40
N ARG A 421 7.80 30.78 6.20
CA ARG A 421 6.49 31.44 5.98
C ARG A 421 6.41 32.23 4.68
N HIS A 422 7.54 32.55 4.06
CA HIS A 422 7.58 33.22 2.77
C HIS A 422 7.46 32.26 1.58
N ARG A 423 7.31 30.95 1.81
CA ARG A 423 7.32 29.92 0.75
C ARG A 423 5.96 29.29 0.43
N ASP A 424 5.09 29.02 1.40
CA ASP A 424 3.78 28.37 1.18
C ASP A 424 2.70 28.83 2.19
N ASP A 425 1.50 29.20 1.71
CA ASP A 425 0.42 29.83 2.49
C ASP A 425 -0.60 28.86 3.12
N ASP A 426 -0.65 27.58 2.73
CA ASP A 426 -1.76 26.67 3.14
C ASP A 426 -1.46 25.77 4.38
N ASP A 427 -0.18 25.55 4.76
CA ASP A 427 0.21 24.76 5.95
C ASP A 427 0.34 25.59 7.25
N ILE A 428 -0.17 26.83 7.22
CA ILE A 428 0.00 27.86 8.26
C ILE A 428 -0.66 27.50 9.61
N ILE A 429 -1.57 26.52 9.65
CA ILE A 429 -2.35 26.21 10.86
C ILE A 429 -1.54 25.37 11.87
N GLN A 430 -0.70 24.42 11.43
CA GLN A 430 0.11 23.60 12.35
C GLN A 430 1.32 24.38 12.91
N LYS A 431 1.96 25.24 12.11
CA LYS A 431 3.14 26.05 12.51
C LYS A 431 2.86 27.07 13.63
N LYS A 432 1.59 27.37 13.93
CA LYS A 432 1.17 28.37 14.94
C LYS A 432 1.16 27.85 16.39
N HIS A 433 1.28 26.54 16.60
CA HIS A 433 1.10 25.91 17.91
C HIS A 433 2.38 25.35 18.53
N ILE A 434 3.56 25.76 18.06
CA ILE A 434 4.81 25.41 18.74
C ILE A 434 5.00 26.36 19.94
N LEU A 435 4.86 25.80 21.13
CA LEU A 435 4.93 26.50 22.40
C LEU A 435 6.26 26.18 23.10
N CYS A 436 6.80 27.16 23.80
CA CYS A 436 7.89 26.99 24.75
C CYS A 436 7.48 27.58 26.10
N LEU A 437 8.09 27.10 27.19
CA LEU A 437 7.91 27.59 28.54
C LEU A 437 9.00 28.62 28.88
N MET A 438 8.59 29.78 29.36
CA MET A 438 9.50 30.73 30.00
C MET A 438 9.55 30.43 31.50
N GLU A 439 10.66 29.83 31.95
CA GLU A 439 10.79 29.33 33.33
C GLU A 439 10.61 30.44 34.38
N GLU A 440 11.12 31.65 34.12
CA GLU A 440 10.98 32.80 35.04
C GLU A 440 9.52 33.21 35.25
N GLU A 441 8.67 33.09 34.22
CA GLU A 441 7.28 33.53 34.23
C GLU A 441 6.28 32.39 34.43
N HIS A 442 6.75 31.13 34.41
CA HIS A 442 5.91 29.93 34.43
C HIS A 442 4.78 29.98 33.39
N ARG A 443 5.07 30.55 32.22
CA ARG A 443 4.09 30.82 31.17
C ARG A 443 4.58 30.34 29.81
N GLU A 444 3.67 29.76 29.04
CA GLU A 444 3.93 29.32 27.67
C GLU A 444 3.82 30.48 26.67
N PHE A 445 4.72 30.47 25.70
CA PHE A 445 4.77 31.43 24.60
C PHE A 445 4.87 30.69 23.27
N SER A 446 4.21 31.23 22.24
CA SER A 446 4.42 30.78 20.87
C SER A 446 5.84 31.16 20.43
N VAL A 447 6.64 30.17 20.05
CA VAL A 447 8.03 30.33 19.62
C VAL A 447 8.14 31.34 18.49
N LEU A 448 7.24 31.24 17.50
CA LEU A 448 7.20 32.13 16.34
C LEU A 448 6.98 33.62 16.69
N ASN A 449 6.19 33.88 17.74
CA ASN A 449 5.77 35.23 18.14
C ASN A 449 6.59 35.81 19.30
N LEU A 450 7.53 35.04 19.86
CA LEU A 450 8.37 35.51 20.97
C LEU A 450 9.43 36.53 20.46
N PRO A 451 9.55 37.72 21.08
CA PRO A 451 10.63 38.66 20.78
C PRO A 451 12.00 38.09 21.15
N VAL A 452 13.04 38.35 20.34
CA VAL A 452 14.40 37.79 20.55
C VAL A 452 15.02 38.29 21.85
N GLU A 453 14.70 39.53 22.21
CA GLU A 453 15.19 40.20 23.42
C GLU A 453 14.77 39.45 24.69
N ARG A 454 13.65 38.70 24.63
CA ARG A 454 13.14 37.88 25.73
C ARG A 454 13.75 36.48 25.80
N MET A 455 14.55 36.07 24.81
CA MET A 455 15.21 34.76 24.77
C MET A 455 16.61 34.79 25.42
N ASN A 456 16.98 35.88 26.12
CA ASN A 456 18.20 35.99 26.93
C ASN A 456 19.53 35.62 26.21
N CYS A 457 19.68 36.01 24.95
CA CYS A 457 20.84 35.68 24.10
C CYS A 457 22.16 36.44 24.39
N VAL A 458 22.36 36.99 25.60
CA VAL A 458 23.50 37.87 25.89
C VAL A 458 24.82 37.06 25.90
N GLY A 459 25.81 37.51 25.12
CA GLY A 459 27.16 36.92 25.11
C GLY A 459 27.38 35.79 24.09
N LYS A 460 26.33 35.24 23.48
CA LYS A 460 26.47 34.27 22.38
C LYS A 460 26.63 35.03 21.05
N LYS A 461 27.86 35.07 20.52
CA LYS A 461 28.13 35.57 19.16
C LYS A 461 27.59 34.58 18.14
N TYR A 462 26.33 34.71 17.76
CA TYR A 462 25.81 34.04 16.57
C TYR A 462 26.06 34.92 15.35
N SER A 463 26.66 34.31 14.32
CA SER A 463 26.76 34.90 12.98
C SER A 463 25.37 35.40 12.58
N SER A 464 25.25 36.72 12.37
CA SER A 464 24.05 37.30 11.78
C SER A 464 23.95 36.83 10.33
N SER A 465 23.41 35.64 10.12
CA SER A 465 23.15 35.07 8.81
C SER A 465 22.02 35.78 8.05
N ALA A 466 21.34 36.74 8.68
CA ALA A 466 20.19 37.43 8.11
C ALA A 466 20.51 38.38 6.93
N ASN A 467 21.76 38.81 6.71
CA ASN A 467 22.05 39.79 5.63
C ASN A 467 23.23 39.44 4.69
N GLY A 468 23.97 38.35 4.93
CA GLY A 468 25.14 37.99 4.11
C GLY A 468 25.09 36.62 3.45
N ILE A 469 24.14 35.75 3.85
CA ILE A 469 24.08 34.36 3.38
C ILE A 469 23.00 34.18 2.30
N GLY A 470 22.16 35.19 2.03
CA GLY A 470 21.16 35.14 0.96
C GLY A 470 21.77 34.89 -0.44
N GLU A 471 22.90 35.50 -0.77
CA GLU A 471 23.55 35.32 -2.08
C GLU A 471 24.36 34.02 -2.17
N ALA A 472 24.99 33.57 -1.08
CA ALA A 472 25.69 32.28 -1.03
C ALA A 472 24.72 31.08 -1.00
N ARG A 473 23.56 31.20 -0.33
CA ARG A 473 22.48 30.19 -0.27
C ARG A 473 21.79 29.98 -1.61
N VAL A 474 21.69 31.02 -2.44
CA VAL A 474 21.16 30.91 -3.81
C VAL A 474 22.15 30.18 -4.72
N LEU A 475 23.44 30.45 -4.60
CA LEU A 475 24.48 29.81 -5.40
C LEU A 475 24.68 28.32 -5.08
N SER A 476 24.60 27.93 -3.80
CA SER A 476 24.67 26.52 -3.39
C SER A 476 23.48 25.71 -3.94
N ARG A 477 22.26 26.29 -3.94
CA ARG A 477 21.07 25.67 -4.53
C ARG A 477 21.16 25.48 -6.04
N ILE A 478 21.78 26.41 -6.77
CA ILE A 478 22.02 26.25 -8.21
C ILE A 478 23.06 25.14 -8.46
N LEU A 479 24.11 25.05 -7.64
CA LEU A 479 25.13 24.01 -7.79
C LEU A 479 24.57 22.61 -7.51
N ILE A 480 23.76 22.43 -6.46
CA ILE A 480 23.16 21.13 -6.11
C ILE A 480 22.18 20.68 -7.20
N VAL A 481 21.32 21.57 -7.72
CA VAL A 481 20.42 21.25 -8.84
C VAL A 481 21.20 20.86 -10.11
N PHE A 482 22.33 21.51 -10.39
CA PHE A 482 23.18 21.16 -11.53
C PHE A 482 23.93 19.83 -11.35
N VAL A 483 24.39 19.50 -10.14
CA VAL A 483 25.08 18.22 -9.85
C VAL A 483 24.12 17.04 -9.94
N PHE A 484 22.87 17.19 -9.47
CA PHE A 484 21.82 16.17 -9.62
C PHE A 484 21.36 15.99 -11.08
N ALA A 485 21.31 17.06 -11.88
CA ALA A 485 21.00 16.96 -13.32
C ALA A 485 22.10 16.23 -14.12
N LEU A 486 23.37 16.31 -13.69
CA LEU A 486 24.50 15.63 -14.34
C LEU A 486 24.62 14.15 -13.95
N HIS A 487 24.08 13.71 -12.81
CA HIS A 487 24.05 12.28 -12.43
C HIS A 487 22.86 11.50 -13.00
N GLN A 488 21.88 12.17 -13.64
CA GLN A 488 20.77 11.54 -14.37
C GLN A 488 21.12 11.24 -15.85
N PHE A 489 22.35 11.55 -16.30
CA PHE A 489 22.82 11.33 -17.68
C PHE A 489 24.12 10.50 -17.78
N LYS A 490 24.36 9.57 -16.84
CA LYS A 490 25.39 8.53 -16.98
C LYS A 490 24.90 7.16 -16.54
#